data_AF-A0A3L7W2H0-F1
#
_entry.id   AF-A0A3L7W2H0-F1
#
_cell.length_a   1.000
_cell.length_b   1.000
_cell.length_c   1.000
_cell.angle_alpha   90.00
_cell.angle_beta   90.00
_cell.angle_gamma   90.00
#
_symmetry.space_group_name_H-M   'P 1'
#
loop_
_entity.id
_entity.type
_entity.pdbx_description
1 polymer ?
#
loop_
_entity_poly.entity_id
_entity_poly.type
_entity_poly.pdbx_seq_one_letter_code
_entity_poly.pdbx_strand_id
1 'polypeptide(L)'
;MIRRRALVVALLLALSAGGIDASAPQPVAAAAFRCTDWNSLTQPPDKLWVHVALKVGRKWKIDKRQEVDFKTYVERVIIKEWGPNETNRAQLLAAAIIVKQYAWWYVMHPDKDRTDIDENCFDVGSTPVTYQLYRSDAIEKQEVADIARVARGEAARLPLIRAAIEATWNMTLWKTSGVNKGFAHTGYRAGRYKKGCDHYYSAFHLYQQNARRCAQDGESYEAIIRRFYGPNIAIYSEPPFTDVNGNLQGPPEWSFDSTNPPYDWSGAGGSTTELQGDFDGDLRPEIGLLSVNASSGRAALGAFEARSNGTFWRDGIWNADLTAAKIDAASAQFQLADMNGDGADDMVITAPSPAVGAAPAPATTSIWIALSEKRPWINGVLQDPVIGAPILVGTVASANLLSIWDRDADGRAELVLPRVESDGRLSIDLLVVPKAGGAPLVTRWWSSPTERGAVDINSLQVSSAPLGIVRGVDKKRTPRSELIVAARYAAGSATFAIGGWLRDTATLR
;
A
#
# COMPACT_ATOMS: atom_id res chain seq x y z
N MET A 1 -26.65 -39.92 -30.27
CA MET A 1 -26.27 -40.37 -31.61
C MET A 1 -26.45 -39.22 -32.60
N ILE A 2 -25.43 -38.99 -33.43
CA ILE A 2 -25.46 -38.34 -34.76
C ILE A 2 -25.68 -36.81 -34.80
N ARG A 3 -24.58 -36.13 -35.16
CA ARG A 3 -24.44 -34.80 -35.78
C ARG A 3 -25.28 -34.66 -37.06
N ARG A 4 -25.73 -33.44 -37.38
CA ARG A 4 -25.85 -32.86 -38.76
C ARG A 4 -26.15 -31.35 -38.59
N ARG A 5 -25.16 -30.45 -38.71
CA ARG A 5 -24.68 -29.77 -39.94
C ARG A 5 -25.79 -29.15 -40.80
N ALA A 6 -25.91 -27.83 -40.63
CA ALA A 6 -26.06 -26.74 -41.60
C ALA A 6 -27.05 -26.86 -42.77
N LEU A 7 -27.88 -25.82 -42.94
CA LEU A 7 -28.14 -25.26 -44.26
C LEU A 7 -28.27 -23.73 -44.16
N VAL A 8 -27.34 -23.05 -44.82
CA VAL A 8 -27.42 -21.63 -45.20
C VAL A 8 -28.19 -21.60 -46.52
N VAL A 9 -29.28 -20.84 -46.58
CA VAL A 9 -29.90 -20.45 -47.85
C VAL A 9 -29.90 -18.93 -47.89
N ALA A 10 -29.03 -18.39 -48.74
CA ALA A 10 -29.07 -17.01 -49.16
C ALA A 10 -30.09 -16.88 -50.31
N LEU A 11 -31.07 -16.00 -50.16
CA LEU A 11 -31.91 -15.56 -51.27
C LEU A 11 -31.80 -14.03 -51.36
N LEU A 12 -31.01 -13.58 -52.33
CA LEU A 12 -30.94 -12.21 -52.80
C LEU A 12 -32.08 -12.00 -53.80
N LEU A 13 -33.03 -11.14 -53.45
CA LEU A 13 -33.98 -10.55 -54.39
C LEU A 13 -34.01 -9.04 -54.14
N ALA A 14 -33.31 -8.32 -55.00
CA ALA A 14 -33.35 -6.88 -55.10
C ALA A 14 -34.50 -6.49 -56.05
N LEU A 15 -35.50 -5.76 -55.54
CA LEU A 15 -36.35 -4.90 -56.34
C LEU A 15 -36.35 -3.51 -55.71
N SER A 16 -36.06 -2.52 -56.54
CA SER A 16 -35.87 -1.11 -56.22
C SER A 16 -37.16 -0.29 -56.29
N ALA A 17 -37.15 0.81 -55.52
CA ALA A 17 -37.87 2.08 -55.68
C ALA A 17 -39.07 2.33 -54.75
N GLY A 18 -38.95 3.39 -53.94
CA GLY A 18 -40.03 4.00 -53.15
C GLY A 18 -39.50 4.57 -51.85
N GLY A 19 -39.09 5.85 -51.87
CA GLY A 19 -38.56 6.53 -50.70
C GLY A 19 -39.59 6.67 -49.57
N ILE A 20 -39.18 6.24 -48.39
CA ILE A 20 -39.64 6.77 -47.11
C ILE A 20 -38.37 6.80 -46.25
N ASP A 21 -37.94 7.99 -45.82
CA ASP A 21 -36.93 8.14 -44.77
C ASP A 21 -37.50 7.58 -43.47
N ALA A 22 -37.45 6.26 -43.33
CA ALA A 22 -37.52 5.61 -42.05
C ALA A 22 -36.07 5.50 -41.59
N SER A 23 -35.60 6.51 -40.85
CA SER A 23 -34.46 6.36 -39.96
C SER A 23 -34.73 5.12 -39.11
N ALA A 24 -34.10 4.00 -39.49
CA ALA A 24 -34.17 2.77 -38.74
C ALA A 24 -33.76 3.10 -37.30
N PRO A 25 -34.55 2.72 -36.28
CA PRO A 25 -34.12 2.90 -34.91
C PRO A 25 -32.77 2.21 -34.78
N GLN A 26 -31.73 3.01 -34.51
CA GLN A 26 -30.43 2.51 -34.11
C GLN A 26 -30.68 1.45 -33.04
N PRO A 27 -30.05 0.27 -33.09
CA PRO A 27 -30.19 -0.70 -32.03
C PRO A 27 -29.76 -0.02 -30.74
N VAL A 28 -30.74 0.29 -29.89
CA VAL A 28 -30.50 0.76 -28.54
C VAL A 28 -29.73 -0.38 -27.90
N ALA A 29 -28.43 -0.18 -27.67
CA ALA A 29 -27.63 -1.13 -26.93
C ALA A 29 -28.40 -1.42 -25.63
N ALA A 30 -28.83 -2.67 -25.46
CA ALA A 30 -29.57 -3.06 -24.28
C ALA A 30 -28.77 -2.60 -23.05
N ALA A 31 -29.39 -1.79 -22.19
CA ALA A 31 -28.76 -1.31 -20.98
C ALA A 31 -28.17 -2.52 -20.24
N ALA A 32 -26.89 -2.44 -19.87
CA ALA A 32 -26.23 -3.51 -19.15
C ALA A 32 -27.06 -3.83 -17.89
N PHE A 33 -27.40 -5.11 -17.70
CA PHE A 33 -28.15 -5.58 -16.53
C PHE A 33 -27.45 -5.10 -15.24
N ARG A 34 -28.11 -4.26 -14.44
CA ARG A 34 -27.59 -3.63 -13.20
C ARG A 34 -28.72 -3.49 -12.18
N CYS A 35 -28.45 -3.82 -10.92
CA CYS A 35 -29.41 -3.66 -9.82
C CYS A 35 -29.33 -2.28 -9.19
N THR A 36 -28.11 -1.86 -8.92
CA THR A 36 -27.78 -0.46 -8.65
C THR A 36 -27.08 0.10 -9.90
N ASP A 37 -27.64 1.15 -10.49
CA ASP A 37 -27.02 1.85 -11.62
C ASP A 37 -25.85 2.70 -11.12
N TRP A 38 -24.71 2.03 -10.93
CA TRP A 38 -23.49 2.63 -10.42
C TRP A 38 -22.30 2.25 -11.28
N ASN A 39 -21.46 3.21 -11.59
CA ASN A 39 -20.27 3.02 -12.42
C ASN A 39 -19.01 3.69 -11.84
N SER A 40 -19.09 4.28 -10.65
CA SER A 40 -17.95 4.92 -10.03
C SER A 40 -17.03 3.89 -9.39
N LEU A 41 -15.73 3.97 -9.70
CA LEU A 41 -14.63 3.28 -9.03
C LEU A 41 -13.99 4.17 -7.94
N THR A 42 -14.57 5.35 -7.73
CA THR A 42 -14.03 6.45 -6.92
C THR A 42 -14.80 6.67 -5.64
N GLN A 43 -16.10 6.41 -5.68
CA GLN A 43 -17.01 6.47 -4.55
C GLN A 43 -17.94 5.26 -4.58
N PRO A 44 -18.19 4.62 -3.43
CA PRO A 44 -19.23 3.61 -3.32
C PRO A 44 -20.61 4.24 -3.53
N PRO A 45 -21.63 3.50 -4.01
CA PRO A 45 -22.99 4.01 -4.07
C PRO A 45 -23.53 4.36 -2.68
N ASP A 46 -24.50 5.26 -2.60
CA ASP A 46 -25.17 5.59 -1.32
C ASP A 46 -25.98 4.40 -0.80
N LYS A 47 -26.52 3.59 -1.70
CA LYS A 47 -27.37 2.44 -1.39
C LYS A 47 -27.03 1.23 -2.26
N LEU A 48 -27.38 0.05 -1.76
CA LEU A 48 -27.34 -1.19 -2.54
C LEU A 48 -28.53 -2.11 -2.21
N TRP A 49 -28.76 -3.06 -3.10
CA TRP A 49 -29.71 -4.15 -2.91
C TRP A 49 -29.02 -5.36 -2.29
N VAL A 50 -29.38 -5.66 -1.05
CA VAL A 50 -28.85 -6.78 -0.29
C VAL A 50 -29.88 -7.89 -0.25
N HIS A 51 -29.48 -9.08 -0.65
CA HIS A 51 -30.28 -10.27 -0.44
C HIS A 51 -30.14 -10.75 1.02
N VAL A 52 -31.26 -10.87 1.74
CA VAL A 52 -31.27 -11.34 3.14
C VAL A 52 -31.56 -12.84 3.17
N ALA A 53 -30.68 -13.67 3.74
CA ALA A 53 -30.97 -15.10 3.81
C ALA A 53 -31.87 -15.46 5.00
N LEU A 54 -32.93 -16.22 4.70
CA LEU A 54 -33.80 -16.83 5.70
C LEU A 54 -33.24 -18.18 6.14
N LYS A 55 -33.09 -18.37 7.46
CA LYS A 55 -32.73 -19.69 8.01
C LYS A 55 -33.98 -20.54 8.12
N VAL A 56 -34.08 -21.60 7.32
CA VAL A 56 -35.16 -22.59 7.40
C VAL A 56 -34.56 -23.92 7.85
N GLY A 57 -34.73 -24.25 9.14
CA GLY A 57 -34.08 -25.40 9.77
C GLY A 57 -32.55 -25.28 9.74
N ARG A 58 -31.89 -26.24 9.08
CA ARG A 58 -30.42 -26.24 8.89
C ARG A 58 -29.95 -25.58 7.59
N LYS A 59 -30.86 -25.12 6.72
CA LYS A 59 -30.54 -24.54 5.41
C LYS A 59 -30.75 -23.03 5.40
N TRP A 60 -29.90 -22.33 4.66
CA TRP A 60 -30.09 -20.93 4.30
C TRP A 60 -30.80 -20.89 2.96
N LYS A 61 -31.93 -20.20 2.89
CA LYS A 61 -32.69 -19.99 1.66
C LYS A 61 -32.57 -18.54 1.21
N ILE A 62 -32.73 -18.35 -0.09
CA ILE A 62 -32.88 -17.03 -0.67
C ILE A 62 -34.25 -16.48 -0.22
N ASP A 63 -34.26 -15.39 0.56
CA ASP A 63 -35.44 -14.56 0.82
C ASP A 63 -35.45 -13.31 -0.09
N LYS A 64 -36.32 -12.34 0.21
CA LYS A 64 -36.42 -11.07 -0.52
C LYS A 64 -35.17 -10.19 -0.37
N ARG A 65 -34.88 -9.42 -1.41
CA ARG A 65 -33.90 -8.33 -1.34
C ARG A 65 -34.41 -7.16 -0.49
N GLN A 66 -33.49 -6.39 0.06
CA GLN A 66 -33.73 -5.16 0.80
C GLN A 66 -32.82 -4.06 0.27
N GLU A 67 -33.34 -2.85 0.07
CA GLU A 67 -32.50 -1.66 -0.18
C GLU A 67 -31.90 -1.18 1.16
N VAL A 68 -30.59 -0.98 1.19
CA VAL A 68 -29.86 -0.60 2.41
C VAL A 68 -28.87 0.51 2.08
N ASP A 69 -28.75 1.49 2.98
CA ASP A 69 -27.63 2.43 2.98
C ASP A 69 -26.29 1.67 3.04
N PHE A 70 -25.32 2.06 2.21
CA PHE A 70 -24.12 1.25 2.06
C PHE A 70 -23.24 1.30 3.33
N LYS A 71 -23.11 2.44 3.99
CA LYS A 71 -22.40 2.50 5.29
C LYS A 71 -23.02 1.58 6.32
N THR A 72 -24.35 1.55 6.38
CA THR A 72 -25.15 0.69 7.26
C THR A 72 -24.94 -0.80 6.93
N TYR A 73 -24.84 -1.16 5.65
CA TYR A 73 -24.48 -2.52 5.26
C TYR A 73 -23.09 -2.91 5.81
N VAL A 74 -22.09 -2.06 5.60
CA VAL A 74 -20.72 -2.29 6.07
C VAL A 74 -20.68 -2.42 7.60
N GLU A 75 -21.36 -1.53 8.33
CA GLU A 75 -21.50 -1.58 9.79
C GLU A 75 -22.09 -2.93 10.26
N ARG A 76 -23.21 -3.35 9.67
CA ARG A 76 -23.90 -4.60 10.04
C ARG A 76 -23.04 -5.83 9.77
N VAL A 77 -22.32 -5.85 8.65
CA VAL A 77 -21.40 -6.93 8.30
C VAL A 77 -20.23 -6.98 9.29
N ILE A 78 -19.58 -5.86 9.60
CA ILE A 78 -18.48 -5.82 10.57
C ILE A 78 -18.94 -6.32 11.95
N ILE A 79 -20.11 -5.87 12.42
CA ILE A 79 -20.67 -6.30 13.72
C ILE A 79 -20.81 -7.82 13.79
N LYS A 80 -21.30 -8.45 12.72
CA LYS A 80 -21.60 -9.89 12.71
C LYS A 80 -20.42 -10.79 12.45
N GLU A 81 -19.49 -10.36 11.61
CA GLU A 81 -18.46 -11.22 11.05
C GLU A 81 -17.10 -11.01 11.73
N TRP A 82 -16.85 -9.83 12.29
CA TRP A 82 -15.65 -9.55 13.08
C TRP A 82 -16.05 -9.70 14.53
N GLY A 83 -15.37 -10.60 15.25
CA GLY A 83 -15.83 -11.15 16.53
C GLY A 83 -16.34 -10.11 17.54
N PRO A 84 -17.23 -10.51 18.47
CA PRO A 84 -18.05 -9.60 19.27
C PRO A 84 -17.26 -8.65 20.19
N ASN A 85 -15.97 -8.91 20.40
CA ASN A 85 -15.08 -8.16 21.28
C ASN A 85 -13.95 -7.46 20.53
N GLU A 86 -13.99 -7.39 19.20
CA GLU A 86 -12.95 -6.70 18.44
C GLU A 86 -13.08 -5.18 18.59
N THR A 87 -11.99 -4.56 19.06
CA THR A 87 -11.87 -3.11 19.33
C THR A 87 -10.55 -2.52 18.85
N ASN A 88 -9.63 -3.36 18.33
CA ASN A 88 -8.36 -2.87 17.81
C ASN A 88 -8.60 -2.05 16.54
N ARG A 89 -8.12 -0.80 16.56
CA ARG A 89 -8.31 0.16 15.47
C ARG A 89 -7.80 -0.35 14.12
N ALA A 90 -6.60 -0.92 14.07
CA ALA A 90 -6.02 -1.41 12.81
C ALA A 90 -6.86 -2.55 12.21
N GLN A 91 -7.36 -3.47 13.05
CA GLN A 91 -8.24 -4.55 12.59
C GLN A 91 -9.58 -4.02 12.08
N LEU A 92 -10.16 -3.00 12.75
CA LEU A 92 -11.43 -2.40 12.34
C LEU A 92 -11.30 -1.59 11.04
N LEU A 93 -10.18 -0.88 10.84
CA LEU A 93 -9.88 -0.19 9.57
C LEU A 93 -9.73 -1.19 8.42
N ALA A 94 -8.96 -2.26 8.62
CA ALA A 94 -8.83 -3.33 7.63
C ALA A 94 -10.19 -3.99 7.32
N ALA A 95 -11.02 -4.24 8.35
CA ALA A 95 -12.37 -4.76 8.17
C ALA A 95 -13.24 -3.83 7.32
N ALA A 96 -13.26 -2.54 7.65
CA ALA A 96 -14.09 -1.55 6.98
C ALA A 96 -13.79 -1.44 5.48
N ILE A 97 -12.51 -1.29 5.12
CA ILE A 97 -12.14 -1.17 3.72
C ILE A 97 -12.39 -2.46 2.93
N ILE A 98 -12.11 -3.64 3.51
CA ILE A 98 -12.34 -4.94 2.84
C ILE A 98 -13.83 -5.18 2.60
N VAL A 99 -14.67 -4.92 3.62
CA VAL A 99 -16.11 -5.14 3.55
C VAL A 99 -16.73 -4.25 2.49
N LYS A 100 -16.41 -2.95 2.55
CA LYS A 100 -16.86 -1.97 1.57
C LYS A 100 -16.41 -2.34 0.16
N GLN A 101 -15.11 -2.62 -0.04
CA GLN A 101 -14.54 -2.95 -1.34
C GLN A 101 -15.19 -4.20 -1.96
N TYR A 102 -15.51 -5.22 -1.15
CA TYR A 102 -16.17 -6.44 -1.61
C TYR A 102 -17.54 -6.13 -2.21
N ALA A 103 -18.40 -5.46 -1.45
CA ALA A 103 -19.76 -5.16 -1.88
C ALA A 103 -19.77 -4.20 -3.08
N TRP A 104 -18.86 -3.23 -3.07
CA TRP A 104 -18.72 -2.27 -4.18
C TRP A 104 -18.24 -2.96 -5.46
N TRP A 105 -17.31 -3.91 -5.36
CA TRP A 105 -16.92 -4.72 -6.51
C TRP A 105 -18.11 -5.47 -7.13
N TYR A 106 -18.99 -6.04 -6.30
CA TYR A 106 -20.18 -6.75 -6.79
C TYR A 106 -21.26 -5.85 -7.41
N VAL A 107 -21.38 -4.61 -6.95
CA VAL A 107 -22.19 -3.58 -7.61
C VAL A 107 -21.62 -3.27 -9.01
N MET A 108 -20.30 -3.12 -9.10
CA MET A 108 -19.60 -2.80 -10.35
C MET A 108 -19.55 -3.97 -11.34
N HIS A 109 -19.72 -5.19 -10.85
CA HIS A 109 -19.70 -6.42 -11.64
C HIS A 109 -21.05 -7.14 -11.48
N PRO A 110 -22.14 -6.59 -12.03
CA PRO A 110 -23.47 -7.16 -11.92
C PRO A 110 -23.52 -8.53 -12.62
N ASP A 111 -24.38 -9.41 -12.11
CA ASP A 111 -24.58 -10.75 -12.64
C ASP A 111 -26.08 -11.02 -12.78
N LYS A 112 -26.49 -11.39 -13.99
CA LYS A 112 -27.89 -11.69 -14.33
C LYS A 112 -28.46 -12.88 -13.54
N ASP A 113 -27.60 -13.74 -13.02
CA ASP A 113 -28.01 -14.92 -12.27
C ASP A 113 -28.21 -14.61 -10.76
N ARG A 114 -27.95 -13.37 -10.32
CA ARG A 114 -28.21 -12.90 -8.95
C ARG A 114 -29.61 -12.29 -8.81
N THR A 115 -30.60 -13.16 -8.64
CA THR A 115 -32.00 -12.78 -8.37
C THR A 115 -32.53 -13.37 -7.08
N ASP A 116 -33.40 -12.63 -6.39
CA ASP A 116 -34.09 -13.07 -5.20
C ASP A 116 -35.25 -14.04 -5.52
N ILE A 117 -36.05 -14.41 -4.50
CA ILE A 117 -37.17 -15.34 -4.68
C ILE A 117 -38.30 -14.79 -5.57
N ASP A 118 -38.38 -13.47 -5.70
CA ASP A 118 -39.36 -12.75 -6.53
C ASP A 118 -38.76 -12.37 -7.90
N GLU A 119 -37.65 -13.03 -8.31
CA GLU A 119 -36.87 -12.78 -9.52
C GLU A 119 -36.28 -11.36 -9.63
N ASN A 120 -36.27 -10.61 -8.53
CA ASN A 120 -35.68 -9.28 -8.51
C ASN A 120 -34.16 -9.38 -8.31
N CYS A 121 -33.40 -8.61 -9.09
CA CYS A 121 -31.96 -8.69 -9.00
C CYS A 121 -31.42 -8.07 -7.69
N PHE A 122 -30.26 -8.52 -7.20
CA PHE A 122 -29.59 -7.93 -6.04
C PHE A 122 -28.09 -7.76 -6.28
N ASP A 123 -27.46 -6.78 -5.61
CA ASP A 123 -26.03 -6.52 -5.75
C ASP A 123 -25.21 -7.54 -4.97
N VAL A 124 -25.55 -7.76 -3.69
CA VAL A 124 -24.77 -8.62 -2.78
C VAL A 124 -25.66 -9.61 -2.04
N GLY A 125 -25.23 -10.87 -1.98
CA GLY A 125 -25.89 -11.90 -1.18
C GLY A 125 -25.56 -11.81 0.31
N SER A 126 -26.30 -12.54 1.14
CA SER A 126 -25.95 -12.71 2.56
C SER A 126 -26.08 -14.17 3.00
N THR A 127 -25.06 -14.99 2.74
CA THR A 127 -24.99 -16.37 3.23
C THR A 127 -23.64 -16.64 3.89
N PRO A 128 -23.57 -17.45 4.96
CA PRO A 128 -22.32 -17.69 5.69
C PRO A 128 -21.27 -18.52 4.92
N VAL A 129 -21.51 -18.86 3.66
CA VAL A 129 -20.65 -19.74 2.84
C VAL A 129 -20.18 -19.04 1.57
N THR A 130 -21.03 -18.22 0.96
CA THR A 130 -20.78 -17.63 -0.36
C THR A 130 -20.57 -16.12 -0.30
N TYR A 131 -21.17 -15.45 0.68
CA TYR A 131 -21.16 -14.00 0.80
C TYR A 131 -20.79 -13.54 2.21
N GLN A 132 -20.75 -12.22 2.39
CA GLN A 132 -20.63 -11.61 3.71
C GLN A 132 -21.94 -11.78 4.49
N LEU A 133 -21.85 -12.09 5.78
CA LEU A 133 -23.02 -12.28 6.61
C LEU A 133 -23.60 -10.93 7.08
N TYR A 134 -24.70 -10.55 6.46
CA TYR A 134 -25.51 -9.39 6.85
C TYR A 134 -26.68 -9.80 7.76
N ARG A 135 -26.99 -8.95 8.74
CA ARG A 135 -28.18 -9.07 9.61
C ARG A 135 -28.79 -7.70 9.84
N SER A 136 -30.08 -7.55 9.56
CA SER A 136 -30.82 -6.30 9.76
C SER A 136 -30.81 -5.84 11.22
N ASP A 137 -30.88 -6.78 12.16
CA ASP A 137 -30.89 -6.55 13.62
C ASP A 137 -29.51 -6.36 14.26
N ALA A 138 -28.43 -6.23 13.46
CA ALA A 138 -27.07 -6.24 14.00
C ALA A 138 -26.77 -5.04 14.90
N ILE A 139 -27.24 -3.85 14.50
CA ILE A 139 -26.96 -2.57 15.18
C ILE A 139 -27.65 -2.54 16.54
N GLU A 140 -28.96 -2.79 16.59
CA GLU A 140 -29.74 -2.85 17.83
C GLU A 140 -29.11 -3.80 18.86
N LYS A 141 -28.70 -4.99 18.42
CA LYS A 141 -28.01 -5.97 19.28
C LYS A 141 -26.65 -5.47 19.77
N GLN A 142 -25.92 -4.71 18.95
CA GLN A 142 -24.64 -4.13 19.34
C GLN A 142 -24.81 -2.96 20.29
N GLU A 143 -25.84 -2.13 20.14
CA GLU A 143 -26.16 -1.04 21.07
C GLU A 143 -26.45 -1.57 22.47
N VAL A 144 -27.26 -2.64 22.58
CA VAL A 144 -27.50 -3.34 23.85
C VAL A 144 -26.20 -3.90 24.43
N ALA A 145 -25.33 -4.49 23.60
CA ALA A 145 -24.04 -4.99 24.04
C ALA A 145 -23.09 -3.88 24.50
N ASP A 146 -23.12 -2.73 23.84
CA ASP A 146 -22.28 -1.57 24.17
C ASP A 146 -22.67 -0.93 25.49
N ILE A 147 -23.96 -0.85 25.82
CA ILE A 147 -24.43 -0.44 27.16
C ILE A 147 -23.77 -1.31 28.24
N ALA A 148 -23.77 -2.63 28.03
CA ALA A 148 -23.14 -3.56 28.96
C ALA A 148 -21.61 -3.44 29.00
N ARG A 149 -20.94 -3.08 27.89
CA ARG A 149 -19.49 -2.84 27.84
C ARG A 149 -19.10 -1.59 28.63
N VAL A 150 -19.81 -0.48 28.39
CA VAL A 150 -19.57 0.78 29.08
C VAL A 150 -19.77 0.65 30.59
N ALA A 151 -20.79 -0.11 31.03
CA ALA A 151 -21.00 -0.42 32.44
C ALA A 151 -19.82 -1.17 33.10
N ARG A 152 -18.99 -1.88 32.32
CA ARG A 152 -17.76 -2.55 32.79
C ARG A 152 -16.50 -1.68 32.65
N GLY A 153 -16.63 -0.42 32.24
CA GLY A 153 -15.49 0.46 31.97
C GLY A 153 -14.76 0.16 30.65
N GLU A 154 -15.38 -0.62 29.75
CA GLU A 154 -14.82 -0.91 28.42
C GLU A 154 -15.34 0.10 27.39
N ALA A 155 -14.55 0.37 26.35
CA ALA A 155 -15.01 1.19 25.22
C ALA A 155 -16.18 0.53 24.48
N ALA A 156 -17.18 1.35 24.12
CA ALA A 156 -18.25 0.99 23.21
C ALA A 156 -17.68 0.63 21.84
N ARG A 157 -18.19 -0.41 21.21
CA ARG A 157 -17.63 -0.96 19.98
C ARG A 157 -18.22 -0.29 18.74
N LEU A 158 -19.50 0.05 18.76
CA LEU A 158 -20.20 0.65 17.62
C LEU A 158 -19.57 1.99 17.17
N PRO A 159 -19.19 2.91 18.08
CA PRO A 159 -18.49 4.14 17.67
C PRO A 159 -17.11 3.86 17.04
N LEU A 160 -16.39 2.83 17.49
CA LEU A 160 -15.10 2.44 16.91
C LEU A 160 -15.26 1.90 15.49
N ILE A 161 -16.31 1.10 15.25
CA ILE A 161 -16.65 0.60 13.92
C ILE A 161 -16.98 1.77 12.99
N ARG A 162 -17.86 2.68 13.42
CA ARG A 162 -18.24 3.87 12.64
C ARG A 162 -17.04 4.75 12.33
N ALA A 163 -16.17 5.00 13.31
CA ALA A 163 -14.94 5.76 13.09
C ALA A 163 -14.01 5.11 12.07
N ALA A 164 -13.93 3.78 12.04
CA ALA A 164 -13.14 3.06 11.04
C ALA A 164 -13.79 3.10 9.64
N ILE A 165 -15.11 3.02 9.57
CA ILE A 165 -15.86 3.18 8.32
C ILE A 165 -15.62 4.58 7.75
N GLU A 166 -15.79 5.63 8.54
CA GLU A 166 -15.57 7.01 8.10
C GLU A 166 -14.12 7.23 7.64
N ALA A 167 -13.15 6.77 8.43
CA ALA A 167 -11.72 6.93 8.10
C ALA A 167 -11.33 6.22 6.79
N THR A 168 -12.04 5.16 6.41
CA THR A 168 -11.74 4.40 5.19
C THR A 168 -12.74 4.65 4.07
N TRP A 169 -13.76 5.48 4.25
CA TRP A 169 -14.90 5.54 3.31
C TRP A 169 -14.50 6.01 1.92
N ASN A 170 -13.58 6.98 1.85
CA ASN A 170 -13.07 7.51 0.59
C ASN A 170 -11.92 6.68 0.00
N MET A 171 -11.45 5.65 0.72
CA MET A 171 -10.31 4.85 0.28
C MET A 171 -10.71 3.74 -0.72
N THR A 172 -9.84 3.36 -1.64
CA THR A 172 -10.07 2.27 -2.59
C THR A 172 -8.91 1.30 -2.57
N LEU A 173 -9.17 0.02 -2.85
CA LEU A 173 -8.13 -1.00 -2.97
C LEU A 173 -7.93 -1.37 -4.43
N TRP A 174 -6.66 -1.45 -4.84
CA TRP A 174 -6.27 -1.68 -6.22
C TRP A 174 -5.13 -2.66 -6.33
N LYS A 175 -5.21 -3.56 -7.31
CA LYS A 175 -4.09 -4.42 -7.68
C LYS A 175 -3.23 -3.70 -8.71
N THR A 176 -1.98 -3.45 -8.38
CA THR A 176 -1.04 -2.65 -9.20
C THR A 176 -0.38 -3.46 -10.30
N SER A 177 -0.31 -4.78 -10.17
CA SER A 177 0.32 -5.67 -11.15
C SER A 177 -0.35 -7.06 -11.22
N GLY A 178 -0.03 -7.79 -12.29
CA GLY A 178 -0.56 -9.13 -12.57
C GLY A 178 -1.84 -9.15 -13.41
N VAL A 179 -2.35 -10.36 -13.68
CA VAL A 179 -3.51 -10.61 -14.58
C VAL A 179 -4.80 -9.94 -14.10
N ASN A 180 -4.90 -9.67 -12.80
CA ASN A 180 -6.08 -9.03 -12.19
C ASN A 180 -5.76 -7.60 -11.73
N LYS A 181 -4.88 -6.88 -12.45
CA LYS A 181 -4.60 -5.45 -12.22
C LYS A 181 -5.90 -4.66 -12.32
N GLY A 182 -6.08 -3.63 -11.48
CA GLY A 182 -7.28 -2.80 -11.44
C GLY A 182 -8.02 -2.85 -10.10
N PHE A 183 -9.29 -2.44 -10.11
CA PHE A 183 -10.12 -2.32 -8.91
C PHE A 183 -10.25 -3.66 -8.19
N ALA A 184 -9.80 -3.73 -6.94
CA ALA A 184 -9.58 -5.01 -6.29
C ALA A 184 -10.91 -5.65 -5.85
N HIS A 185 -11.14 -6.90 -6.26
CA HIS A 185 -12.06 -7.78 -5.54
C HIS A 185 -11.39 -8.27 -4.26
N THR A 186 -12.04 -8.06 -3.12
CA THR A 186 -11.57 -8.50 -1.81
C THR A 186 -12.36 -9.72 -1.31
N GLY A 187 -11.98 -10.24 -0.15
CA GLY A 187 -12.65 -11.34 0.52
C GLY A 187 -11.96 -11.64 1.85
N TYR A 188 -12.64 -12.34 2.76
CA TYR A 188 -12.06 -12.72 4.04
C TYR A 188 -12.49 -14.13 4.46
N ARG A 189 -11.74 -14.70 5.41
CA ARG A 189 -12.01 -16.01 6.03
C ARG A 189 -11.74 -15.91 7.53
N ALA A 190 -12.33 -16.82 8.31
CA ALA A 190 -12.16 -16.82 9.76
C ALA A 190 -10.67 -16.88 10.20
N GLY A 191 -9.86 -17.78 9.61
CA GLY A 191 -8.47 -17.98 10.03
C GLY A 191 -8.33 -18.70 11.38
N ARG A 192 -7.12 -18.66 11.97
CA ARG A 192 -6.83 -19.23 13.30
C ARG A 192 -5.83 -18.37 14.07
N TYR A 193 -6.32 -17.68 15.10
CA TYR A 193 -5.56 -16.77 15.97
C TYR A 193 -4.28 -17.41 16.54
N LYS A 194 -4.39 -18.62 17.09
CA LYS A 194 -3.27 -19.34 17.75
C LYS A 194 -2.08 -19.65 16.83
N LYS A 195 -2.23 -19.49 15.51
CA LYS A 195 -1.14 -19.78 14.57
C LYS A 195 -0.22 -18.59 14.31
N GLY A 196 -0.51 -17.43 14.89
CA GLY A 196 0.29 -16.21 14.71
C GLY A 196 -0.18 -15.36 13.53
N CYS A 197 0.34 -14.15 13.43
CA CYS A 197 0.00 -13.16 12.41
C CYS A 197 0.24 -13.67 10.96
N ASP A 198 1.29 -14.46 10.76
CA ASP A 198 1.90 -14.86 9.49
C ASP A 198 1.45 -16.23 8.91
N HIS A 199 0.53 -16.93 9.58
CA HIS A 199 0.24 -18.33 9.21
C HIS A 199 -0.53 -18.49 7.90
N TYR A 200 -1.39 -17.54 7.53
CA TYR A 200 -2.28 -17.67 6.39
C TYR A 200 -2.06 -16.56 5.38
N TYR A 201 -1.79 -16.94 4.13
CA TYR A 201 -1.72 -16.01 2.99
C TYR A 201 -2.31 -16.64 1.73
N SER A 202 -3.11 -15.83 1.02
CA SER A 202 -3.72 -16.26 -0.24
C SER A 202 -3.69 -15.23 -1.37
N ALA A 203 -3.12 -14.03 -1.16
CA ALA A 203 -3.16 -12.91 -2.11
C ALA A 203 -4.59 -12.45 -2.50
N PHE A 204 -5.60 -12.92 -1.78
CA PHE A 204 -7.01 -12.79 -2.16
C PHE A 204 -7.96 -12.76 -0.97
N HIS A 205 -7.60 -13.36 0.16
CA HIS A 205 -8.38 -13.31 1.39
C HIS A 205 -7.57 -12.81 2.57
N LEU A 206 -8.16 -11.91 3.34
CA LEU A 206 -7.75 -11.63 4.72
C LEU A 206 -8.25 -12.73 5.66
N TYR A 207 -7.41 -13.14 6.60
CA TYR A 207 -7.79 -14.11 7.63
C TYR A 207 -8.04 -13.40 8.96
N GLN A 208 -9.31 -13.19 9.31
CA GLN A 208 -9.77 -12.29 10.36
C GLN A 208 -9.05 -12.51 11.71
N GLN A 209 -8.96 -13.75 12.17
CA GLN A 209 -8.33 -14.08 13.44
C GLN A 209 -6.80 -13.90 13.42
N ASN A 210 -6.17 -13.99 12.25
CA ASN A 210 -4.73 -13.76 12.10
C ASN A 210 -4.43 -12.27 11.97
N ALA A 211 -5.23 -11.54 11.18
CA ALA A 211 -5.17 -10.08 11.11
C ALA A 211 -5.37 -9.44 12.49
N ARG A 212 -6.30 -9.96 13.30
CA ARG A 212 -6.47 -9.56 14.69
C ARG A 212 -5.18 -9.71 15.49
N ARG A 213 -4.45 -10.81 15.28
CA ARG A 213 -3.17 -11.04 15.95
C ARG A 213 -2.11 -10.04 15.48
N CYS A 214 -2.00 -9.80 14.17
CA CYS A 214 -1.11 -8.79 13.60
C CYS A 214 -1.36 -7.39 14.22
N ALA A 215 -2.63 -7.00 14.29
CA ALA A 215 -3.04 -5.73 14.87
C ALA A 215 -2.66 -5.61 16.36
N GLN A 216 -2.69 -6.72 17.10
CA GLN A 216 -2.26 -6.77 18.50
C GLN A 216 -0.74 -6.80 18.65
N ASP A 217 -0.04 -7.36 17.67
CA ASP A 217 1.43 -7.34 17.58
C ASP A 217 1.93 -5.96 17.08
N GLY A 218 1.03 -5.00 16.81
CA GLY A 218 1.35 -3.59 16.52
C GLY A 218 1.36 -3.22 15.04
N GLU A 219 0.94 -4.12 14.14
CA GLU A 219 0.83 -3.81 12.71
C GLU A 219 -0.26 -2.78 12.43
N SER A 220 0.04 -1.87 11.49
CA SER A 220 -0.94 -0.94 10.93
C SER A 220 -1.97 -1.68 10.07
N TYR A 221 -3.10 -1.04 9.73
CA TYR A 221 -4.10 -1.72 8.89
C TYR A 221 -3.59 -1.90 7.46
N GLU A 222 -2.73 -1.01 7.00
CA GLU A 222 -2.02 -1.03 5.73
C GLU A 222 -1.11 -2.26 5.64
N ALA A 223 -0.29 -2.47 6.67
CA ALA A 223 0.56 -3.65 6.79
C ALA A 223 -0.27 -4.93 6.81
N ILE A 224 -1.39 -4.94 7.53
CA ILE A 224 -2.34 -6.06 7.53
C ILE A 224 -2.90 -6.32 6.12
N ILE A 225 -3.34 -5.28 5.40
CA ILE A 225 -3.88 -5.41 4.04
C ILE A 225 -2.81 -5.97 3.10
N ARG A 226 -1.60 -5.38 3.07
CA ARG A 226 -0.48 -5.85 2.24
C ARG A 226 -0.05 -7.27 2.60
N ARG A 227 -0.08 -7.63 3.88
CA ARG A 227 0.23 -8.98 4.35
C ARG A 227 -0.70 -10.03 3.76
N PHE A 228 -2.00 -9.77 3.67
CA PHE A 228 -2.98 -10.78 3.22
C PHE A 228 -3.30 -10.74 1.72
N TYR A 229 -3.28 -9.55 1.12
CA TYR A 229 -3.55 -9.36 -0.32
C TYR A 229 -2.29 -9.30 -1.18
N GLY A 230 -1.12 -9.13 -0.56
CA GLY A 230 0.19 -9.15 -1.21
C GLY A 230 0.78 -7.77 -1.43
N PRO A 231 2.05 -7.69 -1.85
CA PRO A 231 2.75 -6.41 -2.06
C PRO A 231 2.19 -5.59 -3.24
N ASN A 232 1.40 -6.22 -4.11
CA ASN A 232 0.81 -5.57 -5.29
C ASN A 232 -0.55 -4.92 -4.98
N ILE A 233 -0.93 -4.78 -3.70
CA ILE A 233 -2.12 -4.05 -3.31
C ILE A 233 -1.74 -2.61 -2.96
N ALA A 234 -2.44 -1.65 -3.56
CA ALA A 234 -2.39 -0.25 -3.19
C ALA A 234 -3.70 0.15 -2.52
N ILE A 235 -3.60 1.02 -1.52
CA ILE A 235 -4.72 1.68 -0.87
C ILE A 235 -4.63 3.14 -1.30
N TYR A 236 -5.68 3.68 -1.90
CA TYR A 236 -5.68 5.08 -2.29
C TYR A 236 -6.81 5.82 -1.59
N SER A 237 -6.54 6.97 -0.96
CA SER A 237 -7.53 7.81 -0.27
C SER A 237 -8.45 8.60 -1.22
N GLU A 238 -8.14 8.61 -2.52
CA GLU A 238 -8.93 9.05 -3.68
C GLU A 238 -8.54 8.12 -4.84
N PRO A 239 -9.22 8.13 -5.99
CA PRO A 239 -8.98 7.13 -7.03
C PRO A 239 -7.63 7.34 -7.69
N PRO A 240 -6.90 6.26 -8.00
CA PRO A 240 -5.79 6.35 -8.93
C PRO A 240 -6.29 6.74 -10.32
N PHE A 241 -5.43 7.31 -11.15
CA PHE A 241 -5.77 7.57 -12.55
C PHE A 241 -6.17 6.28 -13.24
N THR A 242 -7.40 6.22 -13.72
CA THR A 242 -7.95 5.03 -14.37
C THR A 242 -8.52 5.38 -15.73
N ASP A 243 -8.34 4.50 -16.70
CA ASP A 243 -9.08 4.61 -17.95
C ASP A 243 -10.58 4.34 -17.75
N VAL A 244 -11.37 4.54 -18.81
CA VAL A 244 -12.83 4.29 -18.82
C VAL A 244 -13.22 2.84 -18.50
N ASN A 245 -12.25 1.92 -18.48
CA ASN A 245 -12.43 0.51 -18.17
C ASN A 245 -11.96 0.13 -16.76
N GLY A 246 -11.46 1.10 -15.97
CA GLY A 246 -10.97 0.85 -14.62
C GLY A 246 -9.59 0.21 -14.57
N ASN A 247 -8.76 0.37 -15.60
CA ASN A 247 -7.35 -0.02 -15.54
C ASN A 247 -6.53 1.11 -14.93
N LEU A 248 -5.63 0.79 -13.98
CA LEU A 248 -4.66 1.77 -13.46
C LEU A 248 -3.78 2.28 -14.60
N GLN A 249 -3.87 3.57 -14.87
CA GLN A 249 -2.86 4.33 -15.58
C GLN A 249 -1.80 4.77 -14.57
N GLY A 250 -0.56 5.00 -15.04
CA GLY A 250 0.38 5.77 -14.22
C GLY A 250 -0.21 7.14 -13.92
N PRO A 251 0.37 7.92 -12.98
CA PRO A 251 0.20 9.36 -13.07
C PRO A 251 0.44 9.76 -14.54
N PRO A 252 -0.37 10.66 -15.14
CA PRO A 252 -0.04 11.20 -16.44
C PRO A 252 1.44 11.54 -16.46
N GLU A 253 2.16 11.24 -17.55
CA GLU A 253 3.54 11.70 -17.71
C GLU A 253 3.54 13.22 -17.62
N TRP A 254 3.74 13.73 -16.41
CA TRP A 254 3.84 15.15 -16.14
C TRP A 254 5.32 15.46 -16.19
N SER A 255 5.76 16.06 -17.30
CA SER A 255 7.03 16.75 -17.28
C SER A 255 6.83 18.03 -16.46
N PHE A 256 7.35 18.07 -15.24
CA PHE A 256 7.58 19.34 -14.58
C PHE A 256 8.63 20.11 -15.40
N ASP A 257 8.29 21.34 -15.80
CA ASP A 257 9.28 22.23 -16.36
C ASP A 257 10.13 22.77 -15.20
N SER A 258 11.25 22.10 -14.94
CA SER A 258 12.22 22.47 -13.91
C SER A 258 12.78 23.88 -14.08
N THR A 259 12.50 24.55 -15.19
CA THR A 259 12.92 25.93 -15.43
C THR A 259 12.03 26.99 -14.76
N ASN A 260 10.86 26.63 -14.18
CA ASN A 260 9.95 27.63 -13.61
C ASN A 260 9.19 27.14 -12.35
N PRO A 261 9.88 26.96 -11.20
CA PRO A 261 9.24 26.54 -9.95
C PRO A 261 8.29 27.62 -9.39
N PRO A 262 7.23 27.22 -8.65
CA PRO A 262 6.37 28.16 -7.97
C PRO A 262 7.14 28.83 -6.82
N TYR A 263 7.41 30.13 -6.97
CA TYR A 263 8.05 31.01 -5.97
C TYR A 263 9.59 30.85 -5.82
N ASP A 264 10.21 31.82 -5.12
CA ASP A 264 11.63 32.26 -4.98
C ASP A 264 12.74 31.19 -4.72
N TRP A 265 12.46 29.93 -5.00
CA TRP A 265 13.32 28.75 -4.91
C TRP A 265 14.43 28.70 -5.96
N SER A 266 14.35 29.56 -6.98
CA SER A 266 15.36 29.79 -8.01
C SER A 266 16.37 30.89 -7.66
N GLY A 267 16.37 31.38 -6.42
CA GLY A 267 17.34 32.37 -5.92
C GLY A 267 18.79 31.93 -6.16
N ALA A 268 19.38 32.50 -7.23
CA ALA A 268 20.77 32.44 -7.67
C ALA A 268 21.69 31.46 -6.89
N GLY A 269 21.78 30.21 -7.35
CA GLY A 269 22.86 29.28 -6.98
C GLY A 269 22.48 27.97 -6.28
N GLY A 270 21.20 27.63 -6.17
CA GLY A 270 20.75 26.32 -5.68
C GLY A 270 20.57 25.27 -6.78
N SER A 271 20.87 24.00 -6.49
CA SER A 271 20.47 22.85 -7.33
C SER A 271 19.09 22.36 -6.91
N THR A 272 18.22 22.09 -7.88
CA THR A 272 16.89 21.51 -7.65
C THR A 272 16.85 20.05 -8.09
N THR A 273 16.29 19.19 -7.25
CA THR A 273 16.09 17.76 -7.52
C THR A 273 14.64 17.38 -7.27
N GLU A 274 14.05 16.63 -8.20
CA GLU A 274 12.73 16.01 -7.99
C GLU A 274 12.88 14.75 -7.14
N LEU A 275 12.03 14.62 -6.13
CA LEU A 275 11.91 13.45 -5.28
C LEU A 275 10.46 12.96 -5.30
N GLN A 276 10.26 11.66 -5.12
CA GLN A 276 8.92 11.07 -4.99
C GLN A 276 8.85 10.29 -3.68
N GLY A 277 7.87 10.59 -2.84
CA GLY A 277 7.67 9.92 -1.55
C GLY A 277 6.36 10.32 -0.88
N ASP A 278 5.85 9.46 0.00
CA ASP A 278 4.63 9.66 0.80
C ASP A 278 4.96 10.39 2.10
N PHE A 279 5.03 11.72 2.07
CA PHE A 279 5.60 12.47 3.18
C PHE A 279 4.66 12.61 4.39
N ASP A 280 3.34 12.46 4.21
CA ASP A 280 2.36 12.57 5.30
C ASP A 280 1.75 11.23 5.74
N GLY A 281 2.13 10.13 5.07
CA GLY A 281 1.81 8.76 5.44
C GLY A 281 0.39 8.35 5.09
N ASP A 282 -0.16 8.97 4.05
CA ASP A 282 -1.50 8.72 3.49
C ASP A 282 -1.50 7.68 2.35
N LEU A 283 -0.30 7.18 1.99
CA LEU A 283 0.00 6.17 0.97
C LEU A 283 -0.05 6.69 -0.45
N ARG A 284 -0.10 8.01 -0.64
CA ARG A 284 0.14 8.63 -1.93
C ARG A 284 1.54 9.19 -1.96
N PRO A 285 2.35 8.81 -2.95
CA PRO A 285 3.58 9.53 -3.16
C PRO A 285 3.26 10.94 -3.68
N GLU A 286 3.70 11.96 -2.96
CA GLU A 286 3.82 13.32 -3.46
C GLU A 286 5.03 13.44 -4.41
N ILE A 287 5.00 14.49 -5.24
CA ILE A 287 6.18 14.94 -5.98
C ILE A 287 6.82 16.08 -5.20
N GLY A 288 7.97 15.80 -4.60
CA GLY A 288 8.79 16.77 -3.89
C GLY A 288 9.75 17.50 -4.82
N LEU A 289 9.93 18.80 -4.60
CA LEU A 289 11.04 19.57 -5.16
C LEU A 289 11.99 19.93 -4.03
N LEU A 290 13.19 19.36 -4.05
CA LEU A 290 14.27 19.65 -3.12
C LEU A 290 15.15 20.75 -3.73
N SER A 291 15.33 21.86 -3.02
CA SER A 291 16.33 22.89 -3.35
C SER A 291 17.48 22.83 -2.34
N VAL A 292 18.72 22.80 -2.84
CA VAL A 292 19.94 22.83 -2.02
C VAL A 292 20.84 23.95 -2.52
N ASN A 293 21.12 24.93 -1.67
CA ASN A 293 22.06 26.00 -1.95
C ASN A 293 23.41 25.68 -1.30
N ALA A 294 24.35 25.17 -2.11
CA ALA A 294 25.67 24.76 -1.65
C ALA A 294 26.49 25.90 -1.03
N SER A 295 26.28 27.14 -1.47
CA SER A 295 27.04 28.31 -0.96
C SER A 295 26.59 28.76 0.43
N SER A 296 25.29 28.68 0.70
CA SER A 296 24.71 29.06 1.99
C SER A 296 24.50 27.89 2.94
N GLY A 297 24.59 26.65 2.44
CA GLY A 297 24.26 25.44 3.20
C GLY A 297 22.76 25.28 3.47
N ARG A 298 21.88 26.09 2.89
CA ARG A 298 20.43 25.98 3.08
C ARG A 298 19.83 24.94 2.17
N ALA A 299 18.90 24.14 2.71
CA ALA A 299 18.09 23.22 1.93
C ALA A 299 16.61 23.33 2.33
N ALA A 300 15.73 23.14 1.35
CA ALA A 300 14.28 23.14 1.55
C ALA A 300 13.63 22.10 0.65
N LEU A 301 12.56 21.46 1.13
CA LEU A 301 11.70 20.58 0.35
C LEU A 301 10.27 21.12 0.39
N GLY A 302 9.68 21.30 -0.79
CA GLY A 302 8.24 21.51 -0.97
C GLY A 302 7.65 20.34 -1.73
N ALA A 303 6.35 20.14 -1.65
CA ALA A 303 5.70 18.97 -2.25
C ALA A 303 4.38 19.34 -2.95
N PHE A 304 4.15 18.71 -4.09
CA PHE A 304 2.86 18.69 -4.76
C PHE A 304 2.05 17.51 -4.28
N GLU A 305 0.89 17.80 -3.70
CA GLU A 305 -0.09 16.80 -3.28
C GLU A 305 -1.23 16.75 -4.28
N ALA A 306 -1.57 15.54 -4.73
CA ALA A 306 -2.73 15.31 -5.57
C ALA A 306 -3.99 15.15 -4.71
N ARG A 307 -4.96 16.06 -4.89
CA ARG A 307 -6.27 16.03 -4.23
C ARG A 307 -7.39 15.88 -5.27
N SER A 308 -8.59 15.58 -4.80
CA SER A 308 -9.78 15.32 -5.63
C SER A 308 -10.22 16.51 -6.46
N ASN A 309 -9.81 17.72 -6.06
CA ASN A 309 -10.09 18.98 -6.74
C ASN A 309 -8.87 19.58 -7.47
N GLY A 310 -7.77 18.84 -7.60
CA GLY A 310 -6.57 19.26 -8.31
C GLY A 310 -5.29 19.09 -7.50
N THR A 311 -4.20 19.69 -7.99
CA THR A 311 -2.89 19.62 -7.34
C THR A 311 -2.69 20.82 -6.43
N PHE A 312 -2.19 20.57 -5.22
CA PHE A 312 -1.87 21.62 -4.27
C PHE A 312 -0.35 21.64 -4.01
N TRP A 313 0.27 22.81 -4.17
CA TRP A 313 1.67 23.01 -3.79
C TRP A 313 1.76 23.35 -2.30
N ARG A 314 2.60 22.61 -1.58
CA ARG A 314 2.98 22.88 -0.21
C ARG A 314 4.44 23.34 -0.17
N ASP A 315 4.64 24.58 0.23
CA ASP A 315 5.97 25.13 0.43
C ASP A 315 6.56 24.68 1.77
N GLY A 316 7.87 24.39 1.78
CA GLY A 316 8.64 24.24 3.02
C GLY A 316 8.22 23.11 3.96
N ILE A 317 7.75 21.97 3.44
CA ILE A 317 7.47 20.75 4.23
C ILE A 317 8.71 20.25 4.98
N TRP A 318 9.90 20.68 4.52
CA TRP A 318 11.16 20.59 5.24
C TRP A 318 12.02 21.81 4.98
N ASN A 319 12.72 22.27 6.01
CA ASN A 319 13.73 23.33 5.91
C ASN A 319 14.90 22.98 6.82
N ALA A 320 16.13 23.06 6.31
CA ALA A 320 17.31 22.77 7.10
C ALA A 320 18.50 23.68 6.75
N ASP A 321 19.29 23.97 7.78
CA ASP A 321 20.65 24.48 7.63
C ASP A 321 21.61 23.28 7.69
N LEU A 322 22.04 22.83 6.50
CA LEU A 322 22.96 21.70 6.34
C LEU A 322 24.32 22.01 6.96
N THR A 323 24.77 23.27 6.92
CA THR A 323 26.05 23.66 7.52
C THR A 323 25.99 23.57 9.04
N ALA A 324 24.89 24.01 9.66
CA ALA A 324 24.66 23.82 11.09
C ALA A 324 24.61 22.33 11.49
N ALA A 325 24.07 21.48 10.61
CA ALA A 325 24.07 20.02 10.78
C ALA A 325 25.40 19.34 10.41
N LYS A 326 26.41 20.11 9.99
CA LYS A 326 27.73 19.64 9.51
C LYS A 326 27.66 18.71 8.29
N ILE A 327 26.67 18.95 7.43
CA ILE A 327 26.47 18.28 6.15
C ILE A 327 27.09 19.15 5.06
N ASP A 328 27.96 18.57 4.23
CA ASP A 328 28.47 19.23 3.03
C ASP A 328 27.34 19.33 1.98
N ALA A 329 26.76 20.52 1.86
CA ALA A 329 25.65 20.77 0.94
C ALA A 329 26.02 20.55 -0.53
N ALA A 330 27.29 20.70 -0.91
CA ALA A 330 27.73 20.51 -2.30
C ALA A 330 27.76 19.04 -2.73
N SER A 331 27.92 18.13 -1.77
CA SER A 331 28.10 16.70 -2.00
C SER A 331 26.97 15.85 -1.39
N ALA A 332 25.94 16.49 -0.85
CA ALA A 332 24.83 15.81 -0.20
C ALA A 332 23.97 15.04 -1.21
N GLN A 333 23.67 13.78 -0.89
CA GLN A 333 22.69 12.97 -1.62
C GLN A 333 21.50 12.67 -0.71
N PHE A 334 20.34 12.45 -1.33
CA PHE A 334 19.06 12.32 -0.65
C PHE A 334 18.34 11.08 -1.17
N GLN A 335 17.81 10.26 -0.26
CA GLN A 335 16.96 9.12 -0.56
C GLN A 335 15.75 9.15 0.37
N LEU A 336 14.61 8.63 -0.10
CA LEU A 336 13.36 8.61 0.66
C LEU A 336 12.94 7.18 0.96
N ALA A 337 12.48 6.93 2.19
CA ALA A 337 11.78 5.72 2.61
C ALA A 337 11.24 5.83 4.03
N ASP A 338 10.18 5.09 4.34
CA ASP A 338 9.67 4.90 5.70
C ASP A 338 10.67 4.11 6.59
N MET A 339 11.67 4.78 7.15
CA MET A 339 12.75 4.17 7.94
C MET A 339 12.27 3.76 9.33
N ASN A 340 11.27 4.46 9.86
CA ASN A 340 10.76 4.26 11.22
C ASN A 340 9.49 3.37 11.29
N GLY A 341 8.84 3.13 10.14
CA GLY A 341 7.67 2.26 9.98
C GLY A 341 6.37 2.90 10.46
N ASP A 342 6.25 4.23 10.49
CA ASP A 342 5.03 4.95 10.84
C ASP A 342 4.08 5.12 9.64
N GLY A 343 4.57 4.87 8.44
CA GLY A 343 3.86 4.95 7.18
C GLY A 343 4.22 6.17 6.34
N ALA A 344 5.01 7.13 6.85
CA ALA A 344 5.48 8.29 6.10
C ALA A 344 6.94 8.09 5.66
N ASP A 345 7.28 8.49 4.44
CA ASP A 345 8.63 8.42 3.94
C ASP A 345 9.53 9.45 4.64
N ASP A 346 10.56 8.93 5.32
CA ASP A 346 11.64 9.68 5.93
C ASP A 346 12.71 10.04 4.89
N MET A 347 13.59 10.99 5.24
CA MET A 347 14.69 11.40 4.37
C MET A 347 16.05 10.94 4.92
N VAL A 348 16.75 10.12 4.12
CA VAL A 348 18.13 9.70 4.36
C VAL A 348 19.06 10.64 3.59
N ILE A 349 19.98 11.27 4.30
CA ILE A 349 20.95 12.23 3.75
C ILE A 349 22.35 11.65 3.91
N THR A 350 23.15 11.71 2.85
CA THR A 350 24.54 11.22 2.88
C THR A 350 25.48 12.27 2.34
N ALA A 351 26.64 12.44 2.98
CA ALA A 351 27.67 13.39 2.55
C ALA A 351 29.05 12.98 3.08
N PRO A 352 30.15 13.36 2.44
CA PRO A 352 31.51 13.08 2.92
C PRO A 352 31.80 13.61 4.33
N SER A 353 32.64 12.91 5.09
CA SER A 353 33.06 13.21 6.46
C SER A 353 34.54 13.61 6.52
N PRO A 354 34.96 14.71 7.19
CA PRO A 354 34.24 15.95 7.47
C PRO A 354 34.52 17.02 6.41
N ALA A 355 33.54 17.90 6.16
CA ALA A 355 33.82 19.18 5.54
C ALA A 355 34.69 20.05 6.48
N VAL A 356 35.74 20.64 5.91
CA VAL A 356 36.70 21.62 6.45
C VAL A 356 37.89 21.06 7.27
N GLY A 357 39.05 20.94 6.58
CA GLY A 357 40.35 21.28 7.17
C GLY A 357 41.23 20.18 7.80
N ALA A 358 40.92 18.89 7.66
CA ALA A 358 41.77 17.82 8.21
C ALA A 358 42.25 16.83 7.13
N ALA A 359 43.45 16.29 7.37
CA ALA A 359 44.29 15.42 6.52
C ALA A 359 43.55 14.25 5.82
N PRO A 360 44.12 13.67 4.73
CA PRO A 360 43.45 12.65 3.91
C PRO A 360 43.33 11.32 4.66
N ALA A 361 42.28 11.19 5.46
CA ALA A 361 41.74 9.90 5.85
C ALA A 361 41.00 9.28 4.65
N PRO A 362 40.81 7.95 4.58
CA PRO A 362 39.93 7.37 3.56
C PRO A 362 38.57 8.06 3.64
N ALA A 363 38.10 8.57 2.49
CA ALA A 363 36.88 9.37 2.41
C ALA A 363 35.71 8.57 3.00
N THR A 364 35.28 8.91 4.21
CA THR A 364 34.09 8.32 4.82
C THR A 364 32.88 9.15 4.43
N THR A 365 31.72 8.53 4.35
CA THR A 365 30.44 9.21 4.14
C THR A 365 29.65 9.14 5.43
N SER A 366 29.27 10.28 5.98
CA SER A 366 28.30 10.38 7.08
C SER A 366 26.88 10.16 6.58
N ILE A 367 26.05 9.59 7.45
CA ILE A 367 24.64 9.31 7.19
C ILE A 367 23.83 10.08 8.23
N TRP A 368 22.88 10.87 7.76
CA TRP A 368 21.87 11.52 8.58
C TRP A 368 20.48 11.03 8.19
N ILE A 369 19.56 11.06 9.15
CA ILE A 369 18.15 10.78 8.91
C ILE A 369 17.34 11.95 9.44
N ALA A 370 16.42 12.45 8.61
CA ALA A 370 15.41 13.43 8.98
C ALA A 370 14.05 12.70 8.93
N LEU A 371 13.42 12.52 10.09
CA LEU A 371 12.19 11.74 10.20
C LEU A 371 10.99 12.58 9.79
N SER A 372 10.09 12.01 9.00
CA SER A 372 8.77 12.56 8.78
C SER A 372 7.84 12.18 9.92
N GLU A 373 6.79 12.97 10.12
CA GLU A 373 5.71 12.64 11.03
C GLU A 373 4.48 12.22 10.23
N LYS A 374 3.99 11.00 10.43
CA LYS A 374 2.66 10.63 9.95
C LYS A 374 1.60 11.62 10.45
N ARG A 375 0.84 12.19 9.52
CA ARG A 375 -0.11 13.25 9.85
C ARG A 375 -1.51 12.72 10.12
N PRO A 376 -2.16 13.16 11.21
CA PRO A 376 -3.52 12.78 11.48
C PRO A 376 -4.49 13.52 10.56
N TRP A 377 -5.66 12.93 10.34
CA TRP A 377 -6.80 13.64 9.78
C TRP A 377 -7.47 14.45 10.90
N ILE A 378 -7.54 15.77 10.75
CA ILE A 378 -8.25 16.67 11.68
C ILE A 378 -9.43 17.28 10.93
N ASN A 379 -10.64 17.04 11.42
CA ASN A 379 -11.89 17.54 10.80
C ASN A 379 -12.03 17.18 9.31
N GLY A 380 -11.54 15.99 8.91
CA GLY A 380 -11.61 15.54 7.52
C GLY A 380 -10.55 16.16 6.60
N VAL A 381 -9.56 16.87 7.15
CA VAL A 381 -8.43 17.42 6.41
C VAL A 381 -7.13 16.79 6.90
N LEU A 382 -6.36 16.20 5.98
CA LEU A 382 -5.02 15.71 6.25
C LEU A 382 -4.11 16.91 6.56
N GLN A 383 -3.39 16.85 7.67
CA GLN A 383 -2.48 17.93 8.06
C GLN A 383 -1.22 17.92 7.19
N ASP A 384 -0.59 19.09 7.04
CA ASP A 384 0.58 19.23 6.16
C ASP A 384 1.78 18.42 6.68
N PRO A 385 2.49 17.66 5.82
CA PRO A 385 3.68 16.90 6.19
C PRO A 385 4.72 17.82 6.80
N VAL A 386 5.40 17.31 7.82
CA VAL A 386 6.56 17.97 8.41
C VAL A 386 7.65 16.95 8.60
N ILE A 387 8.80 17.25 8.01
CA ILE A 387 10.02 16.48 8.20
C ILE A 387 10.89 17.23 9.23
N GLY A 388 11.43 16.47 10.18
CA GLY A 388 12.26 16.97 11.26
C GLY A 388 13.68 17.39 10.82
N ALA A 389 14.46 17.83 11.80
CA ALA A 389 15.87 18.16 11.58
C ALA A 389 16.70 16.88 11.32
N PRO A 390 17.75 16.95 10.46
CA PRO A 390 18.65 15.83 10.26
C PRO A 390 19.42 15.45 11.53
N ILE A 391 19.45 14.15 11.84
CA ILE A 391 20.20 13.57 12.96
C ILE A 391 21.29 12.67 12.38
N LEU A 392 22.55 12.86 12.81
CA LEU A 392 23.65 11.99 12.41
C LEU A 392 23.45 10.60 13.02
N VAL A 393 23.39 9.56 12.18
CA VAL A 393 23.12 8.18 12.60
C VAL A 393 24.31 7.24 12.40
N GLY A 394 25.31 7.63 11.60
CA GLY A 394 26.52 6.82 11.41
C GLY A 394 27.42 7.28 10.27
N THR A 395 28.41 6.45 9.94
CA THR A 395 29.36 6.67 8.84
C THR A 395 29.66 5.37 8.09
N VAL A 396 29.83 5.44 6.77
CA VAL A 396 30.24 4.33 5.90
C VAL A 396 31.47 4.70 5.07
N ALA A 397 32.07 3.70 4.41
CA ALA A 397 33.22 3.92 3.54
C ALA A 397 32.88 4.65 2.22
N SER A 398 31.63 4.59 1.74
CA SER A 398 31.20 5.30 0.52
C SER A 398 29.68 5.38 0.41
N ALA A 399 29.16 6.52 -0.04
CA ALA A 399 27.73 6.76 -0.26
C ALA A 399 27.14 5.89 -1.38
N ASN A 400 27.92 5.62 -2.44
CA ASN A 400 27.48 4.96 -3.66
C ASN A 400 27.10 3.47 -3.49
N LEU A 401 27.27 2.94 -2.28
CA LEU A 401 27.02 1.56 -1.91
C LEU A 401 25.77 1.40 -1.03
N LEU A 402 25.11 2.50 -0.72
CA LEU A 402 23.93 2.51 0.13
C LEU A 402 22.70 2.09 -0.67
N SER A 403 21.87 1.26 -0.06
CA SER A 403 20.57 0.87 -0.62
C SER A 403 19.55 0.82 0.50
N ILE A 404 18.32 1.13 0.16
CA ILE A 404 17.18 1.00 1.07
C ILE A 404 16.53 -0.36 0.81
N TRP A 405 16.21 -1.07 1.88
CA TRP A 405 15.66 -2.41 1.80
C TRP A 405 14.63 -2.63 2.90
N ASP A 406 13.36 -2.82 2.54
CA ASP A 406 12.34 -3.35 3.45
C ASP A 406 12.46 -4.89 3.44
N ARG A 407 13.24 -5.44 4.38
CA ARG A 407 13.68 -6.85 4.31
C ARG A 407 12.56 -7.86 4.51
N ASP A 408 11.60 -7.53 5.36
CA ASP A 408 10.50 -8.41 5.73
C ASP A 408 9.15 -7.93 5.19
N ALA A 409 9.17 -6.89 4.36
CA ALA A 409 8.01 -6.29 3.73
C ALA A 409 6.94 -5.94 4.80
N ASP A 410 7.41 -5.43 5.95
CA ASP A 410 6.59 -4.96 7.07
C ASP A 410 6.21 -3.48 6.92
N GLY A 411 6.73 -2.82 5.87
CA GLY A 411 6.54 -1.40 5.59
C GLY A 411 7.60 -0.51 6.24
N ARG A 412 8.52 -1.06 7.04
CA ARG A 412 9.67 -0.34 7.59
C ARG A 412 10.91 -0.68 6.78
N ALA A 413 11.51 0.34 6.20
CA ALA A 413 12.75 0.21 5.47
C ALA A 413 13.97 0.17 6.40
N GLU A 414 15.00 -0.55 5.96
CA GLU A 414 16.33 -0.55 6.56
C GLU A 414 17.38 -0.02 5.58
N LEU A 415 18.40 0.67 6.11
CA LEU A 415 19.52 1.12 5.30
C LEU A 415 20.61 0.04 5.28
N VAL A 416 20.96 -0.40 4.08
CA VAL A 416 21.98 -1.42 3.81
C VAL A 416 23.35 -0.76 3.83
N LEU A 417 24.25 -1.27 4.67
CA LEU A 417 25.60 -0.77 4.86
C LEU A 417 26.63 -1.86 4.47
N PRO A 418 27.15 -1.85 3.24
CA PRO A 418 28.23 -2.75 2.86
C PRO A 418 29.55 -2.35 3.50
N ARG A 419 30.31 -3.34 3.97
CA ARG A 419 31.62 -3.15 4.59
C ARG A 419 32.59 -4.22 4.12
N VAL A 420 33.85 -3.84 3.93
CA VAL A 420 34.95 -4.80 3.76
C VAL A 420 35.56 -5.04 5.14
N GLU A 421 35.54 -6.28 5.59
CA GLU A 421 36.15 -6.71 6.84
C GLU A 421 37.68 -6.76 6.71
N SER A 422 38.38 -6.80 7.84
CA SER A 422 39.86 -6.86 7.86
C SER A 422 40.44 -8.09 7.17
N ASP A 423 39.65 -9.16 7.05
CA ASP A 423 39.99 -10.40 6.35
C ASP A 423 39.64 -10.36 4.84
N GLY A 424 39.18 -9.20 4.34
CA GLY A 424 38.82 -8.97 2.94
C GLY A 424 37.40 -9.39 2.56
N ARG A 425 36.63 -10.00 3.47
CA ARG A 425 35.25 -10.40 3.17
C ARG A 425 34.31 -9.20 3.07
N LEU A 426 33.26 -9.36 2.28
CA LEU A 426 32.14 -8.42 2.26
C LEU A 426 31.18 -8.75 3.40
N SER A 427 30.86 -7.80 4.25
CA SER A 427 29.74 -7.87 5.19
C SER A 427 28.65 -6.88 4.82
N ILE A 428 27.42 -7.23 5.18
CA ILE A 428 26.25 -6.36 5.07
C ILE A 428 25.71 -6.14 6.47
N ASP A 429 25.77 -4.90 6.91
CA ASP A 429 25.10 -4.45 8.13
C ASP A 429 23.79 -3.74 7.76
N LEU A 430 22.82 -3.75 8.65
CA LEU A 430 21.54 -3.05 8.50
C LEU A 430 21.39 -2.01 9.60
N LEU A 431 21.12 -0.77 9.22
CA LEU A 431 20.72 0.29 10.13
C LEU A 431 19.19 0.35 10.20
N VAL A 432 18.67 0.18 11.42
CA VAL A 432 17.23 0.20 11.73
C VAL A 432 16.93 1.42 12.58
N VAL A 433 15.89 2.17 12.22
CA VAL A 433 15.37 3.27 13.05
C VAL A 433 14.21 2.75 13.91
N PRO A 434 14.23 2.94 15.24
CA PRO A 434 13.12 2.52 16.10
C PRO A 434 11.85 3.34 15.88
N LYS A 435 10.71 2.65 15.78
CA LYS A 435 9.37 3.24 15.59
C LYS A 435 8.91 4.22 16.67
N ALA A 436 9.36 4.05 17.91
CA ALA A 436 8.92 4.86 19.05
C ALA A 436 9.82 6.08 19.35
N GLY A 437 10.74 6.40 18.43
CA GLY A 437 11.88 7.26 18.73
C GLY A 437 12.91 6.52 19.59
N GLY A 438 14.19 6.65 19.25
CA GLY A 438 15.28 5.94 19.90
C GLY A 438 16.54 5.98 19.07
N ALA A 439 17.67 5.56 19.65
CA ALA A 439 18.93 5.51 18.91
C ALA A 439 18.84 4.44 17.79
N PRO A 440 19.25 4.76 16.55
CA PRO A 440 19.36 3.79 15.49
C PRO A 440 20.23 2.61 15.88
N LEU A 441 19.85 1.41 15.44
CA LEU A 441 20.59 0.18 15.69
C LEU A 441 21.24 -0.31 14.40
N VAL A 442 22.56 -0.48 14.42
CA VAL A 442 23.28 -1.17 13.35
C VAL A 442 23.49 -2.63 13.74
N THR A 443 23.06 -3.54 12.89
CA THR A 443 23.27 -4.98 13.13
C THR A 443 23.81 -5.68 11.90
N ARG A 444 24.85 -6.49 12.09
CA ARG A 444 25.34 -7.37 11.04
C ARG A 444 24.28 -8.38 10.61
N TRP A 445 24.06 -8.44 9.31
CA TRP A 445 23.03 -9.29 8.70
C TRP A 445 23.60 -10.46 7.93
N TRP A 446 24.69 -10.23 7.18
CA TRP A 446 25.31 -11.25 6.35
C TRP A 446 26.81 -10.99 6.17
N SER A 447 27.57 -12.03 5.84
CA SER A 447 28.95 -11.94 5.37
C SER A 447 29.23 -12.95 4.26
N SER A 448 30.05 -12.56 3.29
CA SER A 448 30.45 -13.44 2.19
C SER A 448 31.22 -14.66 2.70
N PRO A 449 31.08 -15.82 2.05
CA PRO A 449 31.87 -16.99 2.41
C PRO A 449 33.38 -16.73 2.28
N THR A 450 34.18 -17.29 3.20
CA THR A 450 35.64 -17.12 3.24
C THR A 450 36.34 -17.56 1.96
N GLU A 451 35.83 -18.60 1.31
CA GLU A 451 36.35 -19.17 0.07
C GLU A 451 36.24 -18.24 -1.14
N ARG A 452 35.47 -17.15 -1.06
CA ARG A 452 35.47 -16.12 -2.12
C ARG A 452 36.73 -15.26 -2.10
N GLY A 453 37.40 -15.17 -0.95
CA GLY A 453 38.54 -14.27 -0.74
C GLY A 453 38.15 -12.80 -0.74
N ALA A 454 39.16 -11.93 -0.93
CA ALA A 454 38.98 -10.48 -0.87
C ALA A 454 38.00 -9.95 -1.91
N VAL A 455 37.09 -9.05 -1.51
CA VAL A 455 36.16 -8.36 -2.40
C VAL A 455 36.77 -7.09 -3.00
N ASP A 456 36.54 -6.83 -4.28
CA ASP A 456 36.74 -5.52 -4.89
C ASP A 456 35.48 -4.67 -4.68
N ILE A 457 35.54 -3.79 -3.68
CA ILE A 457 34.39 -2.97 -3.27
C ILE A 457 33.89 -2.03 -4.36
N ASN A 458 34.75 -1.65 -5.32
CA ASN A 458 34.34 -0.77 -6.43
C ASN A 458 33.50 -1.50 -7.49
N SER A 459 33.49 -2.83 -7.46
CA SER A 459 32.66 -3.66 -8.32
C SER A 459 31.28 -4.00 -7.71
N LEU A 460 31.05 -3.56 -6.46
CA LEU A 460 29.86 -3.90 -5.70
C LEU A 460 28.62 -3.23 -6.32
N GLN A 461 27.60 -4.05 -6.57
CA GLN A 461 26.26 -3.64 -6.93
C GLN A 461 25.28 -4.21 -5.91
N VAL A 462 24.41 -3.36 -5.38
CA VAL A 462 23.40 -3.73 -4.40
C VAL A 462 22.04 -3.30 -4.93
N SER A 463 21.07 -4.20 -4.87
CA SER A 463 19.68 -3.89 -5.20
C SER A 463 18.75 -4.77 -4.38
N SER A 464 17.56 -4.26 -4.05
CA SER A 464 16.52 -5.07 -3.41
C SER A 464 15.54 -5.59 -4.46
N ALA A 465 15.12 -6.85 -4.33
CA ALA A 465 14.07 -7.42 -5.14
C ALA A 465 12.93 -7.93 -4.25
N PRO A 466 11.67 -7.56 -4.52
CA PRO A 466 10.54 -8.19 -3.85
C PRO A 466 10.45 -9.64 -4.32
N LEU A 467 10.49 -10.59 -3.39
CA LEU A 467 10.26 -12.00 -3.66
C LEU A 467 8.76 -12.34 -3.70
N GLY A 468 7.91 -11.35 -3.45
CA GLY A 468 6.50 -11.58 -3.19
C GLY A 468 6.34 -12.33 -1.89
N ILE A 469 5.51 -13.38 -1.88
CA ILE A 469 5.22 -14.13 -0.65
C ILE A 469 5.84 -15.50 -0.73
N VAL A 470 6.75 -15.76 0.20
CA VAL A 470 7.52 -17.00 0.25
C VAL A 470 7.10 -17.80 1.47
N ARG A 471 7.08 -19.13 1.32
CA ARG A 471 6.82 -20.04 2.44
C ARG A 471 8.12 -20.29 3.20
N GLY A 472 8.18 -19.86 4.46
CA GLY A 472 9.32 -20.08 5.35
C GLY A 472 9.49 -21.54 5.77
N VAL A 473 10.63 -21.83 6.42
CA VAL A 473 10.97 -23.15 7.00
C VAL A 473 9.97 -23.58 8.08
N ASP A 474 9.36 -22.59 8.76
CA ASP A 474 8.25 -22.73 9.70
C ASP A 474 6.88 -22.97 9.04
N LYS A 475 6.85 -23.08 7.70
CA LYS A 475 5.68 -23.22 6.83
C LYS A 475 4.73 -22.01 6.80
N LYS A 476 5.09 -20.89 7.45
CA LYS A 476 4.34 -19.62 7.38
C LYS A 476 4.62 -18.93 6.05
N ARG A 477 3.64 -18.16 5.57
CA ARG A 477 3.74 -17.44 4.29
C ARG A 477 3.78 -15.96 4.62
N THR A 478 4.90 -15.34 4.32
CA THR A 478 5.18 -13.95 4.66
C THR A 478 5.66 -13.21 3.44
N PRO A 479 5.30 -11.92 3.30
CA PRO A 479 5.99 -11.03 2.39
C PRO A 479 7.49 -11.15 2.62
N ARG A 480 8.25 -11.24 1.53
CA ARG A 480 9.71 -11.32 1.57
C ARG A 480 10.27 -10.45 0.48
N SER A 481 11.43 -9.92 0.78
CA SER A 481 12.35 -9.39 -0.20
C SER A 481 13.70 -10.07 -0.01
N GLU A 482 14.53 -9.92 -1.03
CA GLU A 482 15.93 -10.31 -0.98
C GLU A 482 16.77 -9.10 -1.37
N LEU A 483 17.98 -9.08 -0.81
CA LEU A 483 19.02 -8.17 -1.26
C LEU A 483 19.90 -8.92 -2.25
N ILE A 484 19.96 -8.43 -3.49
CA ILE A 484 20.86 -8.92 -4.53
C ILE A 484 22.16 -8.14 -4.43
N VAL A 485 23.24 -8.88 -4.16
CA VAL A 485 24.58 -8.34 -3.99
C VAL A 485 25.50 -8.98 -5.03
N ALA A 486 25.92 -8.22 -6.02
CA ALA A 486 26.87 -8.67 -7.03
C ALA A 486 28.22 -7.97 -6.85
N ALA A 487 29.32 -8.73 -6.85
CA ALA A 487 30.66 -8.17 -6.73
C ALA A 487 31.72 -9.10 -7.35
N ARG A 488 32.91 -8.54 -7.62
CA ARG A 488 34.13 -9.27 -7.95
C ARG A 488 34.88 -9.60 -6.67
N TYR A 489 35.28 -10.85 -6.56
CA TYR A 489 36.11 -11.37 -5.48
C TYR A 489 37.40 -11.95 -6.05
N ALA A 490 38.38 -12.24 -5.20
CA ALA A 490 39.61 -12.93 -5.60
C ALA A 490 39.34 -14.27 -6.30
N ALA A 491 38.31 -15.00 -5.88
CA ALA A 491 37.86 -16.25 -6.52
C ALA A 491 36.98 -16.05 -7.78
N GLY A 492 36.79 -14.81 -8.24
CA GLY A 492 35.96 -14.45 -9.39
C GLY A 492 34.71 -13.64 -9.04
N SER A 493 33.85 -13.38 -10.02
CA SER A 493 32.58 -12.67 -9.80
C SER A 493 31.55 -13.58 -9.12
N ALA A 494 30.69 -13.02 -8.27
CA ALA A 494 29.56 -13.72 -7.66
C ALA A 494 28.38 -12.78 -7.45
N THR A 495 27.18 -13.35 -7.54
CA THR A 495 25.94 -12.70 -7.15
C THR A 495 25.31 -13.49 -6.00
N PHE A 496 25.03 -12.82 -4.89
CA PHE A 496 24.36 -13.39 -3.74
C PHE A 496 22.96 -12.83 -3.62
N ALA A 497 21.98 -13.71 -3.43
CA ALA A 497 20.64 -13.34 -3.00
C ALA A 497 20.53 -13.57 -1.49
N ILE A 498 20.60 -12.50 -0.72
CA ILE A 498 20.56 -12.50 0.74
C ILE A 498 19.11 -12.40 1.20
N GLY A 499 18.67 -13.34 2.05
CA GLY A 499 17.29 -13.39 2.52
C GLY A 499 17.01 -12.37 3.62
N GLY A 500 15.86 -11.70 3.56
CA GLY A 500 15.42 -10.77 4.61
C GLY A 500 14.90 -11.39 5.90
N TRP A 501 14.76 -12.73 5.95
CA TRP A 501 14.20 -13.42 7.13
C TRP A 501 15.23 -14.03 8.08
N LEU A 502 16.31 -14.59 7.54
CA LEU A 502 17.32 -15.30 8.30
C LEU A 502 18.68 -14.64 8.06
N ARG A 503 19.32 -14.26 9.16
CA ARG A 503 20.70 -13.79 9.14
C ARG A 503 21.63 -14.85 8.58
N ASP A 504 22.69 -14.39 7.94
CA ASP A 504 23.74 -15.21 7.35
C ASP A 504 23.23 -16.27 6.35
N THR A 505 22.06 -16.03 5.76
CA THR A 505 21.53 -16.87 4.66
C THR A 505 21.61 -16.13 3.34
N ALA A 506 22.30 -16.75 2.38
CA ALA A 506 22.32 -16.29 1.01
C ALA A 506 22.37 -17.46 0.04
N THR A 507 21.77 -17.29 -1.13
CA THR A 507 21.89 -18.22 -2.26
C THR A 507 22.84 -17.61 -3.28
N LEU A 508 23.85 -18.38 -3.72
CA LEU A 508 24.67 -17.99 -4.86
C LEU A 508 23.84 -18.12 -6.14
N ARG A 509 23.83 -17.07 -6.97
CA ARG A 509 23.15 -17.01 -8.27
C ARG A 509 24.10 -17.16 -9.43
#